data_AF-J9GAW6-F1
#
_entry.id   AF-J9GAW6-F1
#
_cell.length_a   1.000
_cell.length_b   1.000
_cell.length_c   1.000
_cell.angle_alpha   90.00
_cell.angle_beta   90.00
_cell.angle_gamma   90.00
#
_symmetry.space_group_name_H-M   'P 1'
#
loop_
_entity.id
_entity.type
_entity.pdbx_description
1 polymer ?
#
loop_
_entity_poly.entity_id
_entity_poly.type
_entity_poly.pdbx_seq_one_letter_code
_entity_poly.pdbx_strand_id
1 'polypeptide(L)'
;MYGFYILVAWLDRIGENGALERYFRLKGKYGDGVGVIPIDIGNKLRLYYLRISDKILIFSSGGIKDASSWQNSETLAPYMEMLIGTSRFVASRIKNGKIILEDKELIGNLNFTRYENE
;
A
#
# COMPACT_ATOMS: atom_id res chain seq x y z
N MET A 1 -15.19 -7.15 17.61
CA MET A 1 -13.94 -7.72 18.17
C MET A 1 -13.22 -8.67 17.21
N TYR A 2 -13.91 -9.55 16.48
CA TYR A 2 -13.31 -10.45 15.45
C TYR A 2 -12.52 -9.76 14.33
N GLY A 3 -12.84 -8.49 14.05
CA GLY A 3 -12.22 -7.70 12.99
C GLY A 3 -10.71 -7.48 13.17
N PHE A 4 -10.28 -7.30 14.40
CA PHE A 4 -8.90 -6.96 14.70
C PHE A 4 -7.99 -8.20 14.57
N TYR A 5 -8.46 -9.36 15.04
CA TYR A 5 -7.68 -10.61 15.01
C TYR A 5 -7.34 -11.09 13.60
N ILE A 6 -8.26 -10.94 12.63
CA ILE A 6 -7.98 -11.32 11.25
C ILE A 6 -6.94 -10.39 10.63
N LEU A 7 -6.96 -9.10 10.95
CA LEU A 7 -5.94 -8.15 10.47
C LEU A 7 -4.58 -8.51 11.04
N VAL A 8 -4.49 -8.77 12.35
CA VAL A 8 -3.24 -9.20 13.00
C VAL A 8 -2.72 -10.51 12.41
N ALA A 9 -3.55 -11.53 12.26
CA ALA A 9 -3.15 -12.80 11.65
C ALA A 9 -2.66 -12.62 10.20
N TRP A 10 -3.19 -11.63 9.49
CA TRP A 10 -2.73 -11.28 8.15
C TRP A 10 -1.36 -10.61 8.16
N LEU A 11 -1.12 -9.69 9.11
CA LEU A 11 0.16 -9.05 9.33
C LEU A 11 1.23 -10.07 9.74
N ASP A 12 0.91 -10.99 10.66
CA ASP A 12 1.81 -12.06 11.09
C ASP A 12 2.24 -12.92 9.90
N ARG A 13 1.27 -13.32 9.05
CA ARG A 13 1.55 -14.12 7.86
C ARG A 13 2.52 -13.43 6.89
N ILE A 14 2.38 -12.13 6.65
CA ILE A 14 3.34 -11.39 5.82
C ILE A 14 4.67 -11.22 6.54
N GLY A 15 4.66 -10.91 7.84
CA GLY A 15 5.87 -10.76 8.63
C GLY A 15 6.76 -12.01 8.57
N GLU A 16 6.15 -13.19 8.60
CA GLU A 16 6.83 -14.48 8.50
C GLU A 16 7.27 -14.85 7.08
N ASN A 17 6.41 -14.62 6.08
CA ASN A 17 6.60 -15.18 4.73
C ASN A 17 7.06 -14.16 3.69
N GLY A 18 7.10 -12.88 4.04
CA GLY A 18 7.28 -11.77 3.11
C GLY A 18 5.98 -11.34 2.42
N ALA A 19 6.05 -10.18 1.76
CA ALA A 19 4.99 -9.53 1.02
C ALA A 19 4.85 -10.12 -0.40
N LEU A 20 4.54 -11.41 -0.49
CA LEU A 20 4.42 -12.13 -1.76
C LEU A 20 3.16 -11.73 -2.54
N GLU A 21 3.27 -11.52 -3.85
CA GLU A 21 2.17 -10.99 -4.70
C GLU A 21 0.84 -11.73 -4.55
N ARG A 22 0.89 -13.05 -4.40
CA ARG A 22 -0.29 -13.91 -4.24
C ARG A 22 -1.15 -13.58 -3.02
N TYR A 23 -0.62 -12.86 -2.04
CA TYR A 23 -1.38 -12.43 -0.87
C TYR A 23 -2.25 -11.21 -1.18
N PHE A 24 -2.02 -10.51 -2.28
CA PHE A 24 -2.54 -9.18 -2.51
C PHE A 24 -3.64 -9.13 -3.58
N ARG A 25 -4.69 -8.33 -3.34
CA ARG A 25 -5.69 -7.98 -4.37
C ARG A 25 -5.38 -6.57 -4.89
N LEU A 26 -4.83 -6.49 -6.10
CA LEU A 26 -4.54 -5.23 -6.76
C LEU A 26 -5.84 -4.41 -6.98
N LYS A 27 -5.82 -3.12 -6.64
CA LYS A 27 -6.98 -2.21 -6.75
C LYS A 27 -6.66 -0.87 -7.45
N GLY A 28 -5.58 -0.85 -8.21
CA GLY A 28 -5.13 0.27 -9.04
C GLY A 28 -5.06 -0.06 -10.53
N LYS A 29 -4.33 0.75 -11.31
CA LYS A 29 -3.95 0.36 -12.68
C LYS A 29 -2.82 -0.67 -12.58
N TYR A 30 -2.75 -1.61 -13.52
CA TYR A 30 -1.69 -2.62 -13.55
C TYR A 30 -0.31 -1.95 -13.39
N GLY A 31 0.49 -2.42 -12.42
CA GLY A 31 1.86 -1.94 -12.20
C GLY A 31 2.04 -0.76 -11.25
N ASP A 32 0.98 -0.23 -10.61
CA ASP A 32 1.15 0.84 -9.62
C ASP A 32 1.51 0.34 -8.21
N GLY A 33 1.59 -0.98 -7.97
CA GLY A 33 1.98 -1.55 -6.67
C GLY A 33 1.01 -1.25 -5.51
N VAL A 34 -0.09 -0.56 -5.78
CA VAL A 34 -1.08 -0.14 -4.78
C VAL A 34 -2.22 -1.16 -4.74
N GLY A 35 -2.64 -1.52 -3.53
CA GLY A 35 -3.83 -2.34 -3.39
C GLY A 35 -4.44 -2.31 -2.00
N VAL A 36 -5.37 -3.24 -1.80
CA VAL A 36 -6.16 -3.36 -0.57
C VAL A 36 -5.93 -4.74 0.00
N ILE A 37 -5.61 -4.81 1.30
CA ILE A 37 -5.53 -6.12 1.95
C ILE A 37 -6.91 -6.79 1.82
N PRO A 38 -6.99 -8.05 1.36
CA PRO A 38 -8.26 -8.76 1.25
C PRO A 38 -8.79 -9.17 2.63
N ILE A 39 -9.12 -8.19 3.47
CA ILE A 39 -9.71 -8.36 4.79
C ILE A 39 -11.23 -8.39 4.62
N ASP A 40 -11.80 -9.58 4.47
CA ASP A 40 -13.24 -9.78 4.31
C ASP A 40 -13.97 -9.80 5.67
N ILE A 41 -13.77 -8.76 6.49
CA ILE A 41 -14.43 -8.63 7.80
C ILE A 41 -15.72 -7.85 7.63
N GLY A 42 -16.82 -8.59 7.50
CA GLY A 42 -18.16 -8.02 7.35
C GLY A 42 -18.30 -7.07 6.15
N ASN A 43 -17.39 -7.15 5.17
CA ASN A 43 -17.25 -6.25 4.02
C ASN A 43 -17.08 -4.76 4.38
N LYS A 44 -16.68 -4.43 5.62
CA LYS A 44 -16.71 -3.04 6.11
C LYS A 44 -15.34 -2.43 6.36
N LEU A 45 -14.24 -3.18 6.44
CA LEU A 45 -12.92 -2.61 6.70
C LEU A 45 -12.03 -2.69 5.45
N ARG A 46 -11.26 -1.63 5.17
CA ARG A 46 -10.19 -1.62 4.17
C ARG A 46 -8.89 -1.16 4.81
N LEU A 47 -7.81 -1.90 4.57
CA LEU A 47 -6.45 -1.45 4.86
C LEU A 47 -5.70 -1.37 3.55
N TYR A 48 -5.19 -0.19 3.23
CA TYR A 48 -4.47 0.07 1.98
C TYR A 48 -2.98 -0.15 2.17
N TYR A 49 -2.32 -0.62 1.12
CA TYR A 49 -0.87 -0.83 1.11
C TYR A 49 -0.24 -0.42 -0.21
N LEU A 50 1.05 -0.17 -0.15
CA LEU A 50 1.95 -0.06 -1.28
C LEU A 50 3.00 -1.18 -1.16
N ARG A 51 3.00 -2.11 -2.11
CA ARG A 51 4.01 -3.16 -2.20
C ARG A 51 5.15 -2.68 -3.09
N ILE A 52 6.35 -2.63 -2.53
CA ILE A 52 7.57 -2.27 -3.26
C ILE A 52 8.29 -3.53 -3.75
N SER A 53 8.34 -4.58 -2.93
CA SER A 53 8.93 -5.87 -3.27
C SER A 53 8.33 -7.00 -2.43
N ASP A 54 8.80 -8.23 -2.61
CA ASP A 54 8.47 -9.36 -1.72
C ASP A 54 8.95 -9.17 -0.28
N LYS A 55 9.82 -8.18 -0.03
CA LYS A 55 10.42 -7.92 1.30
C LYS A 55 9.97 -6.60 1.90
N ILE A 56 9.41 -5.70 1.10
CA ILE A 56 9.07 -4.34 1.53
C ILE A 56 7.60 -4.04 1.18
N LEU A 57 6.82 -3.82 2.23
CA LEU A 57 5.41 -3.45 2.18
C LEU A 57 5.19 -2.23 3.08
N ILE A 58 4.55 -1.21 2.53
CA ILE A 58 4.21 0.01 3.26
C ILE A 58 2.70 -0.01 3.50
N PHE A 59 2.29 -0.02 4.76
CA PHE A 59 0.90 0.17 5.12
C PHE A 59 0.56 1.65 5.13
N SER A 60 -0.55 1.99 4.47
CA SER A 60 -1.13 3.32 4.52
C SER A 60 -2.32 3.33 5.47
N SER A 61 -3.08 4.41 5.43
CA SER A 61 -4.37 4.50 6.10
C SER A 61 -5.30 3.34 5.74
N GLY A 62 -6.30 3.16 6.58
CA GLY A 62 -7.43 2.29 6.33
C GLY A 62 -8.67 2.92 6.93
N GLY A 63 -9.82 2.30 6.70
CA GLY A 63 -11.06 2.82 7.25
C GLY A 63 -12.25 1.97 6.94
N ILE A 64 -13.39 2.44 7.42
CA ILE A 64 -14.67 1.81 7.16
C ILE A 64 -15.05 2.09 5.70
N LYS A 65 -15.39 1.05 4.96
CA LYS A 65 -15.91 1.11 3.60
C LYS A 65 -17.27 1.82 3.64
N ASP A 66 -17.31 3.00 3.05
CA ASP A 66 -18.50 3.83 2.81
C ASP A 66 -19.02 3.71 1.36
N ALA A 67 -18.19 3.24 0.42
CA ALA A 67 -18.54 3.10 -0.99
C ALA A 67 -18.07 1.77 -1.62
N SER A 68 -18.77 1.34 -2.68
CA SER A 68 -18.48 0.08 -3.41
C SER A 68 -17.08 0.07 -4.04
N SER A 69 -16.66 1.21 -4.61
CA SER A 69 -15.31 1.51 -5.08
C SER A 69 -14.63 2.53 -4.15
N TRP A 70 -13.30 2.64 -4.20
CA TRP A 70 -12.62 3.67 -3.40
C TRP A 70 -12.72 5.05 -4.06
N GLN A 71 -12.89 5.11 -5.39
CA GLN A 71 -13.03 6.35 -6.15
C GLN A 71 -14.28 7.14 -5.77
N ASN A 72 -15.32 6.45 -5.30
CA ASN A 72 -16.58 7.05 -4.89
C ASN A 72 -16.66 7.26 -3.37
N SER A 73 -15.55 7.06 -2.65
CA SER A 73 -15.49 7.21 -1.19
C SER A 73 -15.02 8.60 -0.84
N GLU A 74 -15.86 9.40 -0.18
CA GLU A 74 -15.46 10.71 0.32
C GLU A 74 -14.34 10.61 1.36
N THR A 75 -14.33 9.51 2.13
CA THR A 75 -13.35 9.30 3.20
C THR A 75 -12.06 8.67 2.72
N LEU A 76 -12.12 7.68 1.82
CA LEU A 76 -10.97 6.86 1.44
C LEU A 76 -10.30 7.32 0.14
N ALA A 77 -10.99 8.06 -0.73
CA ALA A 77 -10.41 8.53 -1.98
C ALA A 77 -9.16 9.42 -1.77
N PRO A 78 -9.16 10.43 -0.87
CA PRO A 78 -7.99 11.29 -0.68
C PRO A 78 -6.74 10.52 -0.25
N TYR A 79 -6.91 9.53 0.65
CA TYR A 79 -5.80 8.69 1.10
C TYR A 79 -5.28 7.78 -0.01
N MET A 80 -6.17 7.27 -0.86
CA MET A 80 -5.80 6.44 -2.00
C MET A 80 -5.05 7.23 -3.08
N GLU A 81 -5.50 8.44 -3.38
CA GLU A 81 -4.78 9.31 -4.31
C GLU A 81 -3.39 9.66 -3.81
N MET A 82 -3.25 9.93 -2.50
CA MET A 82 -1.95 10.14 -1.87
C MET A 82 -1.04 8.93 -2.06
N LEU A 83 -1.55 7.73 -1.76
CA LEU A 83 -0.79 6.48 -1.88
C LEU A 83 -0.36 6.16 -3.31
N ILE A 84 -1.23 6.40 -4.30
CA ILE A 84 -0.90 6.28 -5.72
C ILE A 84 0.19 7.28 -6.12
N GLY A 85 0.12 8.52 -5.63
CA GLY A 85 1.16 9.52 -5.82
C GLY A 85 2.51 9.08 -5.24
N THR A 86 2.51 8.60 -3.99
CA THR A 86 3.69 8.05 -3.31
C THR A 86 4.29 6.89 -4.10
N SER A 87 3.47 5.96 -4.60
CA SER A 87 3.95 4.84 -5.39
C SER A 87 4.69 5.28 -6.65
N ARG A 88 4.08 6.19 -7.43
CA ARG A 88 4.68 6.73 -8.65
C ARG A 88 6.01 7.43 -8.36
N PHE A 89 6.07 8.17 -7.26
CA PHE A 89 7.29 8.86 -6.85
C PHE A 89 8.41 7.87 -6.52
N VAL A 90 8.13 6.89 -5.65
CA VAL A 90 9.11 5.87 -5.26
C VAL A 90 9.58 5.08 -6.47
N ALA A 91 8.66 4.66 -7.35
CA ALA A 91 8.99 3.95 -8.58
C ALA A 91 9.89 4.78 -9.53
N SER A 92 9.63 6.08 -9.66
CA SER A 92 10.44 7.00 -10.45
C SER A 92 11.87 7.13 -9.89
N ARG A 93 12.00 7.28 -8.57
CA ARG A 93 13.31 7.41 -7.90
C ARG A 93 14.10 6.12 -7.95
N ILE A 94 13.45 4.95 -7.84
CA ILE A 94 14.10 3.65 -8.07
C ILE A 94 14.60 3.54 -9.51
N LYS A 95 13.74 3.86 -10.48
CA LYS A 95 14.09 3.82 -11.91
C LYS A 95 15.29 4.71 -12.25
N ASN A 96 15.39 5.87 -11.60
CA ASN A 96 16.46 6.85 -11.85
C ASN A 96 17.68 6.65 -10.92
N GLY A 97 17.74 5.55 -10.14
CA GLY A 97 18.84 5.24 -9.24
C GLY A 97 18.98 6.17 -8.02
N LYS A 98 17.99 7.04 -7.77
CA LYS A 98 17.97 7.94 -6.60
C LYS A 98 17.52 7.23 -5.32
N ILE A 99 16.81 6.11 -5.46
CA ILE A 99 16.48 5.16 -4.38
C ILE A 99 16.97 3.78 -4.83
N ILE A 100 17.59 3.04 -3.92
CA ILE A 100 18.07 1.68 -4.13
C ILE A 100 17.34 0.76 -3.17
N LEU A 101 16.96 -0.42 -3.65
CA LEU A 101 16.41 -1.50 -2.83
C LEU A 101 17.55 -2.44 -2.44
N GLU A 102 17.86 -2.53 -1.15
CA GLU A 102 18.85 -3.47 -0.62
C GLU A 102 18.21 -4.33 0.46
N ASP A 103 18.01 -5.62 0.16
CA ASP A 103 17.28 -6.57 1.01
C ASP A 103 15.90 -6.06 1.49
N LYS A 104 15.83 -5.55 2.72
CA LYS A 104 14.63 -5.02 3.39
C LYS A 104 14.63 -3.49 3.52
N GLU A 105 15.60 -2.81 2.90
CA GLU A 105 15.83 -1.38 3.04
C GLU A 105 15.58 -0.61 1.74
N LEU A 106 15.08 0.61 1.92
CA LEU A 106 15.01 1.65 0.90
C LEU A 106 16.12 2.65 1.20
N ILE A 107 17.16 2.68 0.36
CA ILE A 107 18.34 3.53 0.56
C ILE A 107 18.28 4.71 -0.40
N GLY A 108 18.41 5.93 0.10
CA GLY A 108 18.39 7.16 -0.70
C GLY A 108 17.66 8.31 0.01
N ASN A 109 17.32 9.37 -0.73
CA ASN A 109 16.51 10.45 -0.16
C ASN A 109 15.01 10.05 -0.12
N LEU A 110 14.52 9.75 1.08
CA LEU A 110 13.13 9.40 1.36
C LEU A 110 12.29 10.60 1.84
N ASN A 111 12.89 11.79 1.94
CA ASN A 111 12.16 13.02 2.26
C ASN A 111 11.71 13.65 0.96
N PHE A 112 10.39 13.70 0.74
CA PHE A 112 9.80 14.28 -0.45
C PHE A 112 8.39 14.82 -0.17
N THR A 113 7.99 15.81 -0.96
CA THR A 113 6.62 16.32 -0.96
C THR A 113 5.97 16.08 -2.32
N ARG A 114 4.63 16.03 -2.36
CA ARG A 114 3.85 15.78 -3.58
C ARG A 114 4.08 16.83 -4.69
N TYR A 115 4.67 17.98 -4.34
CA TYR A 115 4.89 19.14 -5.23
C TYR A 115 6.36 19.56 -5.32
N GLU A 116 7.32 18.66 -5.11
CA GLU A 116 8.71 18.97 -5.47
C GLU A 116 8.77 19.27 -6.97
N ASN A 117 9.09 20.52 -7.33
CA ASN A 117 9.52 20.88 -8.67
C ASN A 117 10.91 20.26 -8.85
N GLU A 118 11.05 19.29 -9.74
CA GLU A 118 12.37 18.82 -10.22
C GLU A 118 13.07 19.90 -11.06
#